data_AF-A0DRG6-F1
#
_entry.id   AF-A0DRG6-F1
#
_cell.length_a   1.000
_cell.length_b   1.000
_cell.length_c   1.000
_cell.angle_alpha   90.00
_cell.angle_beta   90.00
_cell.angle_gamma   90.00
#
_symmetry.space_group_name_H-M   'P 1'
#
loop_
_entity.id
_entity.type
_entity.pdbx_description
1 polymer ?
#
loop_
_entity_poly.entity_id
_entity_poly.type
_entity_poly.pdbx_seq_one_letter_code
_entity_poly.pdbx_strand_id
1 'polypeptide(L)'
;MGPLFYAEKKLQESLVEIEKIIKEEAIKIYADKQKFLTGADKIPDYLRAYIENMQRNMNEFRIQSIRELRNACEELSEMSPNISEMILFSNHQRWIFTLQMINSNLWNELQQEQSKQENLKKTHQKQLRPNLGNPQLKEELDDLKSRESKRLSDFLELLSKYQVTLFDENFNQGDKYLKAASQNFEFLILLNYPGDEQIQKKHQNLKVSLRQKQSGQIIDTNSERSLSKTWEGVQLEMFTIGDRIIQYNWQINQVIKVDPKDAKNKAPEAKKPAAGGKQQEIEKPVQTSTTPLKSFKTFRQISAKHEFFRSVNEFVIEYKKQVDYTKDQIKLLSERELKFQFKWEQSIASL
;
A
#
# COMPACT_ATOMS: atom_id res chain seq x y z
N MET A 1 32.17 -19.98 1.45
CA MET A 1 33.35 -19.09 1.34
C MET A 1 33.06 -18.07 0.26
N GLY A 2 32.99 -16.78 0.62
CA GLY A 2 32.48 -15.71 -0.26
C GLY A 2 33.52 -15.14 -1.24
N PRO A 3 33.10 -14.23 -2.14
CA PRO A 3 33.94 -13.63 -3.20
C PRO A 3 35.22 -12.97 -2.69
N LEU A 4 35.19 -12.41 -1.48
CA LEU A 4 36.35 -11.77 -0.83
C LEU A 4 37.50 -12.76 -0.55
N PHE A 5 37.18 -14.04 -0.28
CA PHE A 5 38.17 -15.08 0.01
C PHE A 5 38.93 -15.53 -1.25
N TYR A 6 38.30 -15.43 -2.42
CA TYR A 6 38.94 -15.70 -3.71
C TYR A 6 39.81 -14.53 -4.19
N ALA A 7 39.49 -13.29 -3.78
CA ALA A 7 40.34 -12.13 -4.04
C ALA A 7 41.61 -12.12 -3.16
N GLU A 8 41.53 -12.65 -1.93
CA GLU A 8 42.66 -12.72 -0.98
C GLU A 8 43.83 -13.56 -1.51
N LYS A 9 43.56 -14.78 -2.01
CA LYS A 9 44.61 -15.66 -2.57
C LYS A 9 45.28 -15.03 -3.78
N LYS A 10 44.51 -14.49 -4.72
CA LYS A 10 45.04 -13.84 -5.92
C LYS A 10 45.89 -12.62 -5.60
N LEU A 11 45.47 -11.80 -4.62
CA LEU A 11 46.25 -10.62 -4.24
C LEU A 11 47.60 -11.04 -3.62
N GLN A 12 47.60 -11.99 -2.67
CA GLN A 12 48.83 -12.47 -2.05
C GLN A 12 49.79 -13.11 -3.06
N GLU A 13 49.27 -13.92 -3.99
CA GLU A 13 50.05 -14.52 -5.07
C GLU A 13 50.69 -13.46 -5.97
N SER A 14 49.92 -12.46 -6.43
CA SER A 14 50.44 -11.37 -7.25
C SER A 14 51.53 -10.55 -6.54
N LEU A 15 51.46 -10.42 -5.23
CA LEU A 15 52.43 -9.65 -4.44
C LEU A 15 53.75 -10.38 -4.27
N VAL A 16 53.70 -11.69 -4.04
CA VAL A 16 54.90 -12.54 -4.03
C VAL A 16 55.57 -12.50 -5.41
N GLU A 17 54.78 -12.46 -6.48
CA GLU A 17 55.29 -12.34 -7.85
C GLU A 17 55.95 -10.97 -8.10
N ILE A 18 55.31 -9.88 -7.69
CA ILE A 18 55.89 -8.52 -7.79
C ILE A 18 57.18 -8.41 -6.96
N GLU A 19 57.20 -8.93 -5.74
CA GLU A 19 58.39 -8.93 -4.90
C GLU A 19 59.54 -9.70 -5.56
N LYS A 20 59.24 -10.86 -6.16
CA LYS A 20 60.22 -11.65 -6.91
C LYS A 20 60.79 -10.86 -8.10
N ILE A 21 59.94 -10.21 -8.89
CA ILE A 21 60.37 -9.38 -10.03
C ILE A 21 61.27 -8.23 -9.56
N ILE A 22 60.91 -7.54 -8.47
CA ILE A 22 61.70 -6.44 -7.92
C ILE A 22 63.09 -6.95 -7.47
N LYS A 23 63.15 -8.11 -6.81
CA LYS A 23 64.41 -8.72 -6.39
C LYS A 23 65.28 -9.10 -7.58
N GLU A 24 64.71 -9.72 -8.60
CA GLU A 24 65.41 -10.11 -9.83
C GLU A 24 65.96 -8.90 -10.60
N GLU A 25 65.17 -7.83 -10.74
CA GLU A 25 65.62 -6.59 -11.38
C GLU A 25 66.67 -5.85 -10.56
N ALA A 26 66.55 -5.83 -9.22
CA ALA A 26 67.56 -5.25 -8.34
C ALA A 26 68.92 -5.97 -8.50
N ILE A 27 68.94 -7.30 -8.59
CA ILE A 27 70.17 -8.07 -8.83
C ILE A 27 70.80 -7.69 -10.17
N LYS A 28 70.01 -7.50 -11.23
CA LYS A 28 70.52 -7.07 -12.55
C LYS A 28 71.11 -5.66 -12.50
N ILE A 29 70.40 -4.71 -11.89
CA ILE A 29 70.81 -3.30 -11.83
C ILE A 29 72.08 -3.11 -10.98
N TYR A 30 72.23 -3.88 -9.91
CA TYR A 30 73.34 -3.78 -8.97
C TYR A 30 74.45 -4.81 -9.21
N ALA A 31 74.41 -5.56 -10.33
CA ALA A 31 75.38 -6.59 -10.68
C ALA A 31 76.84 -6.08 -10.62
N ASP A 32 77.08 -4.86 -11.10
CA ASP A 32 78.41 -4.24 -11.15
C ASP A 32 78.80 -3.54 -9.83
N LYS A 33 77.89 -3.45 -8.86
CA LYS A 33 78.08 -2.76 -7.58
C LYS A 33 77.79 -3.70 -6.40
N GLN A 34 78.46 -4.85 -6.38
CA GLN A 34 78.27 -5.94 -5.40
C GLN A 34 78.32 -5.51 -3.93
N LYS A 35 79.04 -4.42 -3.60
CA LYS A 35 79.09 -3.86 -2.24
C LYS A 35 77.74 -3.44 -1.66
N PHE A 36 76.74 -3.20 -2.52
CA PHE A 36 75.39 -2.85 -2.11
C PHE A 36 74.44 -4.05 -2.05
N LEU A 37 74.87 -5.24 -2.47
CA LEU A 37 74.07 -6.45 -2.41
C LEU A 37 74.36 -7.18 -1.09
N THR A 38 73.41 -7.13 -0.17
CA THR A 38 73.56 -7.67 1.19
C THR A 38 72.49 -8.73 1.47
N GLY A 39 72.71 -9.54 2.51
CA GLY A 39 71.75 -10.56 2.98
C GLY A 39 71.58 -11.78 2.06
N ALA A 40 70.67 -12.69 2.44
CA ALA A 40 70.40 -13.92 1.69
C ALA A 40 69.79 -13.66 0.31
N ASP A 41 69.00 -12.59 0.19
CA ASP A 41 68.26 -12.23 -1.02
C ASP A 41 69.09 -11.41 -2.03
N LYS A 42 70.34 -11.05 -1.70
CA LYS A 42 71.26 -10.25 -2.55
C LYS A 42 70.60 -8.99 -3.12
N ILE A 43 69.98 -8.19 -2.26
CA ILE A 43 69.41 -6.88 -2.59
C ILE A 43 69.89 -5.82 -1.59
N PRO A 44 69.90 -4.52 -1.96
CA PRO A 44 70.25 -3.46 -1.02
C PRO A 44 69.32 -3.36 0.19
N ASP A 45 69.89 -3.04 1.37
CA ASP A 45 69.15 -2.96 2.63
C ASP A 45 68.00 -1.93 2.60
N TYR A 46 68.18 -0.81 1.89
CA TYR A 46 67.12 0.20 1.75
C TYR A 46 65.94 -0.32 0.92
N LEU A 47 66.19 -1.18 -0.08
CA LEU A 47 65.16 -1.83 -0.90
C LEU A 47 64.44 -2.91 -0.08
N ARG A 48 65.15 -3.66 0.75
CA ARG A 48 64.55 -4.63 1.68
C ARG A 48 63.60 -3.92 2.65
N ALA A 49 64.06 -2.85 3.30
CA ALA A 49 63.23 -2.04 4.18
C ALA A 49 62.01 -1.44 3.47
N TYR A 50 62.16 -1.02 2.20
CA TYR A 50 61.05 -0.53 1.39
C TYR A 50 59.99 -1.61 1.10
N ILE A 51 60.42 -2.81 0.71
CA ILE A 51 59.51 -3.95 0.44
C ILE A 51 58.76 -4.35 1.71
N GLU A 52 59.47 -4.46 2.84
CA GLU A 52 58.86 -4.77 4.14
C GLU A 52 57.82 -3.71 4.55
N ASN A 53 58.13 -2.43 4.35
CA ASN A 53 57.20 -1.34 4.63
C ASN A 53 55.97 -1.38 3.70
N MET A 54 56.14 -1.71 2.42
CA MET A 54 55.03 -1.88 1.48
C MET A 54 54.12 -3.04 1.86
N GLN A 55 54.68 -4.19 2.26
CA GLN A 55 53.91 -5.32 2.78
C GLN A 55 53.11 -4.94 4.03
N ARG A 56 53.72 -4.17 4.94
CA ARG A 56 53.05 -3.67 6.15
C ARG A 56 51.89 -2.72 5.81
N ASN A 57 52.15 -1.69 5.01
CA ASN A 57 51.14 -0.68 4.63
C ASN A 57 49.94 -1.30 3.92
N MET A 58 50.18 -2.29 3.08
CA MET A 58 49.13 -3.00 2.36
C MET A 58 48.30 -3.91 3.29
N ASN A 59 48.93 -4.61 4.24
CA ASN A 59 48.21 -5.35 5.26
C ASN A 59 47.34 -4.41 6.12
N GLU A 60 47.88 -3.25 6.49
CA GLU A 60 47.15 -2.19 7.20
C GLU A 60 45.97 -1.68 6.36
N PHE A 61 46.18 -1.36 5.07
CA PHE A 61 45.12 -0.97 4.14
C PHE A 61 44.03 -2.03 4.03
N ARG A 62 44.40 -3.30 3.86
CA ARG A 62 43.43 -4.41 3.78
C ARG A 62 42.58 -4.52 5.04
N ILE A 63 43.22 -4.48 6.21
CA ILE A 63 42.51 -4.52 7.50
C ILE A 63 41.56 -3.32 7.60
N GLN A 64 42.01 -2.15 7.16
CA GLN A 64 41.21 -0.93 7.16
C GLN A 64 40.01 -1.03 6.20
N SER A 65 40.18 -1.49 4.97
CA SER A 65 39.08 -1.70 4.02
C SER A 65 38.05 -2.71 4.54
N ILE A 66 38.49 -3.77 5.22
CA ILE A 66 37.58 -4.74 5.86
C ILE A 66 36.78 -4.07 6.97
N ARG A 67 37.40 -3.19 7.77
CA ARG A 67 36.72 -2.42 8.81
C ARG A 67 35.71 -1.44 8.21
N GLU A 68 36.09 -0.70 7.17
CA GLU A 68 35.20 0.22 6.47
C GLU A 68 34.00 -0.52 5.86
N LEU A 69 34.23 -1.66 5.22
CA LEU A 69 33.15 -2.49 4.70
C LEU A 69 32.22 -3.00 5.82
N ARG A 70 32.78 -3.41 6.97
CA ARG A 70 31.96 -3.81 8.12
C ARG A 70 31.10 -2.63 8.61
N ASN A 71 31.70 -1.46 8.81
CA ASN A 71 30.99 -0.27 9.28
C ASN A 71 29.87 0.13 8.30
N ALA A 72 30.15 0.12 6.99
CA ALA A 72 29.15 0.43 5.97
C ALA A 72 27.99 -0.59 5.96
N CYS A 73 28.28 -1.87 6.18
CA CYS A 73 27.25 -2.90 6.33
C CYS A 73 26.43 -2.71 7.62
N GLU A 74 27.05 -2.27 8.72
CA GLU A 74 26.37 -1.95 9.98
C GLU A 74 25.43 -0.74 9.78
N GLU A 75 25.90 0.34 9.16
CA GLU A 75 25.08 1.51 8.80
C GLU A 75 23.91 1.13 7.89
N LEU A 76 24.15 0.31 6.86
CA LEU A 76 23.09 -0.19 5.98
C LEU A 76 22.07 -1.04 6.76
N SER A 77 22.53 -1.86 7.69
CA SER A 77 21.66 -2.66 8.56
C SER A 77 20.80 -1.78 9.47
N GLU A 78 21.33 -0.67 9.98
CA GLU A 78 20.58 0.30 10.78
C GLU A 78 19.53 1.06 9.94
N MET A 79 19.84 1.37 8.68
CA MET A 79 18.89 2.07 7.78
C MET A 79 17.87 1.13 7.13
N SER A 80 18.14 -0.17 7.06
CA SER A 80 17.31 -1.18 6.38
C SER A 80 15.81 -1.14 6.77
N PRO A 81 15.44 -1.02 8.06
CA PRO A 81 14.03 -0.84 8.46
C PRO A 81 13.39 0.41 7.84
N ASN A 82 14.08 1.55 7.92
CA ASN A 82 13.58 2.83 7.40
C ASN A 82 13.35 2.78 5.88
N ILE A 83 14.20 2.07 5.13
CA ILE A 83 14.03 1.90 3.68
C ILE A 83 12.69 1.22 3.36
N SER A 84 12.34 0.19 4.13
CA SER A 84 11.07 -0.53 3.93
C SER A 84 9.87 0.33 4.28
N GLU A 85 9.98 1.10 5.37
CA GLU A 85 8.94 2.06 5.77
C GLU A 85 8.73 3.11 4.69
N MET A 86 9.81 3.72 4.17
CA MET A 86 9.74 4.74 3.13
C MET A 86 9.06 4.24 1.85
N ILE A 87 9.34 3.01 1.43
CA ILE A 87 8.72 2.42 0.22
C ILE A 87 7.22 2.23 0.41
N LEU A 88 6.80 1.68 1.55
CA LEU A 88 5.38 1.42 1.84
C LEU A 88 4.61 2.73 2.05
N PHE A 89 5.18 3.65 2.81
CA PHE A 89 4.62 4.98 3.05
C PHE A 89 4.48 5.78 1.76
N SER A 90 5.51 5.80 0.90
CA SER A 90 5.46 6.44 -0.43
C SER A 90 4.32 5.88 -1.29
N ASN A 91 4.17 4.56 -1.31
CA ASN A 91 3.07 3.92 -2.03
C ASN A 91 1.71 4.36 -1.45
N HIS A 92 1.54 4.33 -0.13
CA HIS A 92 0.32 4.81 0.53
C HIS A 92 -0.02 6.25 0.14
N GLN A 93 0.93 7.19 0.28
CA GLN A 93 0.71 8.60 -0.03
C GLN A 93 0.28 8.82 -1.48
N ARG A 94 0.91 8.12 -2.43
CA ARG A 94 0.55 8.21 -3.86
C ARG A 94 -0.90 7.81 -4.11
N TRP A 95 -1.36 6.73 -3.49
CA TRP A 95 -2.72 6.23 -3.71
C TRP A 95 -3.78 7.08 -3.01
N ILE A 96 -3.49 7.59 -1.81
CA ILE A 96 -4.35 8.58 -1.15
C ILE A 96 -4.51 9.83 -2.02
N PHE A 97 -3.41 10.38 -2.53
CA PHE A 97 -3.44 11.54 -3.40
C PHE A 97 -4.25 11.27 -4.68
N THR A 98 -4.07 10.11 -5.29
CA THR A 98 -4.81 9.70 -6.49
C THR A 98 -6.32 9.61 -6.22
N LEU A 99 -6.71 9.00 -5.09
CA LEU A 99 -8.10 8.89 -4.66
C LEU A 99 -8.74 10.27 -4.48
N GLN A 100 -8.05 11.17 -3.77
CA GLN A 100 -8.52 12.53 -3.51
C GLN A 100 -8.69 13.33 -4.81
N MET A 101 -7.74 13.22 -5.75
CA MET A 101 -7.81 13.88 -7.05
C MET A 101 -9.02 13.41 -7.87
N ILE A 102 -9.26 12.10 -7.96
CA ILE A 102 -10.39 11.54 -8.71
C ILE A 102 -11.71 12.00 -8.11
N ASN A 103 -11.86 11.89 -6.77
CA ASN A 103 -13.07 12.33 -6.09
C ASN A 103 -13.30 13.83 -6.27
N SER A 104 -12.26 14.66 -6.13
CA SER A 104 -12.38 16.10 -6.32
C SER A 104 -12.87 16.44 -7.73
N ASN A 105 -12.34 15.77 -8.77
CA ASN A 105 -12.78 15.98 -10.15
C ASN A 105 -14.26 15.63 -10.34
N LEU A 106 -14.69 14.45 -9.87
CA LEU A 106 -16.08 14.02 -9.96
C LEU A 106 -17.04 14.94 -9.19
N TRP A 107 -16.64 15.41 -8.00
CA TRP A 107 -17.42 16.39 -7.24
C TRP A 107 -17.52 17.74 -7.94
N ASN A 108 -16.44 18.21 -8.57
CA ASN A 108 -16.45 19.44 -9.33
C ASN A 108 -17.40 19.35 -10.54
N GLU A 109 -17.41 18.21 -11.25
CA GLU A 109 -18.34 17.96 -12.35
C GLU A 109 -19.80 17.96 -11.86
N LEU A 110 -20.09 17.27 -10.75
CA LEU A 110 -21.42 17.27 -10.17
C LEU A 110 -21.86 18.67 -9.72
N GLN A 111 -20.95 19.47 -9.15
CA GLN A 111 -21.24 20.85 -8.74
C GLN A 111 -21.60 21.74 -9.92
N GLN A 112 -20.94 21.56 -11.08
CA GLN A 112 -21.29 22.29 -12.30
C GLN A 112 -22.69 21.94 -12.79
N GLU A 113 -23.03 20.65 -12.82
CA GLU A 113 -24.37 20.19 -13.21
C GLU A 113 -25.43 20.68 -12.21
N GLN A 114 -25.15 20.62 -10.90
CA GLN A 114 -26.03 21.17 -9.88
C GLN A 114 -26.32 22.66 -10.12
N SER A 115 -25.31 23.46 -10.49
CA SER A 115 -25.49 24.88 -10.79
C SER A 115 -26.43 25.09 -11.99
N LYS A 116 -26.27 24.29 -13.05
CA LYS A 116 -27.18 24.33 -14.22
C LYS A 116 -28.61 24.02 -13.82
N GLN A 117 -28.81 22.99 -13.00
CA GLN A 117 -30.14 22.57 -12.54
C GLN A 117 -30.80 23.62 -11.62
N GLU A 118 -30.03 24.26 -10.74
CA GLU A 118 -30.53 25.33 -9.89
C GLU A 118 -30.93 26.58 -10.70
N ASN A 119 -30.24 26.86 -11.82
CA ASN A 119 -30.63 27.94 -12.74
C ASN A 119 -31.92 27.62 -13.51
N LEU A 120 -32.10 26.38 -13.94
CA LEU A 120 -33.35 25.92 -14.56
C LEU A 120 -34.52 26.00 -13.58
N LYS A 121 -34.33 25.52 -12.36
CA LYS A 121 -35.28 25.60 -11.26
C LYS A 121 -35.73 27.03 -10.97
N LYS A 122 -34.80 27.99 -10.89
CA LYS A 122 -35.12 29.43 -10.75
C LYS A 122 -35.91 29.97 -11.94
N THR A 123 -35.61 29.49 -13.15
CA THR A 123 -36.34 29.87 -14.36
C THR A 123 -37.78 29.37 -14.31
N HIS A 124 -38.00 28.10 -13.96
CA HIS A 124 -39.34 27.53 -13.82
C HIS A 124 -40.13 28.21 -12.70
N GLN A 125 -39.50 28.52 -11.56
CA GLN A 125 -40.11 29.34 -10.50
C GLN A 125 -40.58 30.71 -10.97
N LYS A 126 -39.79 31.41 -11.79
CA LYS A 126 -40.20 32.71 -12.35
C LYS A 126 -41.33 32.59 -13.36
N GLN A 127 -41.38 31.48 -14.10
CA GLN A 127 -42.45 31.19 -15.06
C GLN A 127 -43.78 30.89 -14.36
N LEU A 128 -43.75 30.39 -13.12
CA LEU A 128 -44.94 30.16 -12.30
C LEU A 128 -45.54 31.50 -11.82
N ARG A 129 -46.36 32.12 -12.68
CA ARG A 129 -47.08 33.37 -12.42
C ARG A 129 -48.54 33.12 -11.96
N PRO A 130 -49.13 33.99 -11.12
CA PRO A 130 -50.51 33.84 -10.64
C PRO A 130 -51.56 33.63 -11.73
N ASN A 131 -51.38 34.27 -12.90
CA ASN A 131 -52.33 34.16 -14.01
C ASN A 131 -52.41 32.77 -14.65
N LEU A 132 -51.47 31.87 -14.39
CA LEU A 132 -51.50 30.49 -14.91
C LEU A 132 -52.63 29.63 -14.32
N GLY A 133 -53.28 30.08 -13.24
CA GLY A 133 -54.51 29.44 -12.73
C GLY A 133 -55.73 29.63 -13.65
N ASN A 134 -55.64 30.50 -14.67
CA ASN A 134 -56.72 30.70 -15.63
C ASN A 134 -56.91 29.45 -16.52
N PRO A 135 -58.13 28.90 -16.66
CA PRO A 135 -58.42 27.76 -17.53
C PRO A 135 -57.93 27.90 -18.98
N GLN A 136 -57.83 29.13 -19.50
CA GLN A 136 -57.33 29.40 -20.85
C GLN A 136 -55.82 29.18 -21.01
N LEU A 137 -55.07 29.14 -19.90
CA LEU A 137 -53.61 28.93 -19.87
C LEU A 137 -53.23 27.55 -19.31
N LYS A 138 -54.20 26.63 -19.23
CA LYS A 138 -53.99 25.29 -18.67
C LYS A 138 -52.88 24.51 -19.39
N GLU A 139 -52.80 24.62 -20.72
CA GLU A 139 -51.74 23.98 -21.50
C GLU A 139 -50.34 24.49 -21.14
N GLU A 140 -50.20 25.80 -20.88
CA GLU A 140 -48.93 26.42 -20.45
C GLU A 140 -48.53 25.94 -19.05
N LEU A 141 -49.51 25.79 -18.14
CA LEU A 141 -49.29 25.27 -16.79
C LEU A 141 -48.91 23.78 -16.81
N ASP A 142 -49.57 22.96 -17.64
CA ASP A 142 -49.29 21.54 -17.75
C ASP A 142 -47.93 21.28 -18.44
N ASP A 143 -47.53 22.10 -19.41
CA ASP A 143 -46.18 22.09 -19.97
C ASP A 143 -45.11 22.44 -18.90
N LEU A 144 -45.34 23.49 -18.10
CA LEU A 144 -44.41 23.87 -17.04
C LEU A 144 -44.26 22.79 -15.97
N LYS A 145 -45.37 22.12 -15.59
CA LYS A 145 -45.35 20.95 -14.71
C LYS A 145 -44.52 19.80 -15.30
N SER A 146 -44.73 19.51 -16.58
CA SER A 146 -44.00 18.44 -17.28
C SER A 146 -42.51 18.73 -17.32
N ARG A 147 -42.11 19.96 -17.66
CA ARG A 147 -40.70 20.40 -17.68
C ARG A 147 -40.04 20.31 -16.31
N GLU A 148 -40.73 20.72 -15.24
CA GLU A 148 -40.16 20.65 -13.89
C GLU A 148 -40.07 19.20 -13.38
N SER A 149 -41.09 18.37 -13.63
CA SER A 149 -41.07 16.95 -13.29
C SER A 149 -39.93 16.22 -14.02
N LYS A 150 -39.73 16.52 -15.30
CA LYS A 150 -38.62 16.00 -16.08
C LYS A 150 -37.26 16.45 -15.52
N ARG A 151 -37.09 17.74 -15.22
CA ARG A 151 -35.86 18.28 -14.61
C ARG A 151 -35.51 17.55 -13.31
N LEU A 152 -36.49 17.36 -12.42
CA LEU A 152 -36.31 16.65 -11.17
C LEU A 152 -35.87 15.19 -11.41
N SER A 153 -36.59 14.48 -12.28
CA SER A 153 -36.27 13.09 -12.65
C SER A 153 -34.85 12.97 -13.20
N ASP A 154 -34.50 13.80 -14.18
CA ASP A 154 -33.19 13.81 -14.83
C ASP A 154 -32.07 14.09 -13.80
N PHE A 155 -32.31 15.00 -12.84
CA PHE A 155 -31.32 15.31 -11.81
C PHE A 155 -31.18 14.22 -10.73
N LEU A 156 -32.27 13.57 -10.32
CA LEU A 156 -32.20 12.42 -9.40
C LEU A 156 -31.49 11.23 -10.05
N GLU A 157 -31.73 10.98 -11.34
CA GLU A 157 -30.99 9.97 -12.11
C GLU A 157 -29.50 10.33 -12.22
N LEU A 158 -29.18 11.60 -12.44
CA LEU A 158 -27.81 12.10 -12.44
C LEU A 158 -27.11 11.84 -11.09
N LEU A 159 -27.76 12.19 -9.98
CA LEU A 159 -27.23 11.95 -8.63
C LEU A 159 -26.96 10.46 -8.38
N SER A 160 -27.90 9.60 -8.78
CA SER A 160 -27.73 8.15 -8.71
C SER A 160 -26.53 7.66 -9.53
N LYS A 161 -26.37 8.16 -10.76
CA LYS A 161 -25.24 7.83 -11.62
C LYS A 161 -23.90 8.25 -10.99
N TYR A 162 -23.81 9.47 -10.47
CA TYR A 162 -22.58 9.94 -9.81
C TYR A 162 -22.25 9.15 -8.54
N GLN A 163 -23.27 8.73 -7.78
CA GLN A 163 -23.07 7.87 -6.62
C GLN A 163 -22.37 6.57 -7.01
N VAL A 164 -22.86 5.90 -8.05
CA VAL A 164 -22.28 4.65 -8.55
C VAL A 164 -20.87 4.89 -9.05
N THR A 165 -20.66 5.91 -9.89
CA THR A 165 -19.33 6.22 -10.42
C THR A 165 -18.32 6.50 -9.31
N LEU A 166 -18.68 7.28 -8.29
CA LEU A 166 -17.81 7.57 -7.14
C LEU A 166 -17.46 6.30 -6.37
N PHE A 167 -18.42 5.41 -6.15
CA PHE A 167 -18.17 4.15 -5.45
C PHE A 167 -17.32 3.18 -6.27
N ASP A 168 -17.61 3.04 -7.56
CA ASP A 168 -16.84 2.18 -8.46
C ASP A 168 -15.40 2.67 -8.59
N GLU A 169 -15.18 3.97 -8.75
CA GLU A 169 -13.82 4.53 -8.80
C GLU A 169 -13.09 4.37 -7.47
N ASN A 170 -13.72 4.71 -6.34
CA ASN A 170 -13.12 4.51 -5.02
C ASN A 170 -12.72 3.03 -4.82
N PHE A 171 -13.59 2.10 -5.19
CA PHE A 171 -13.31 0.67 -5.10
C PHE A 171 -12.17 0.24 -6.00
N ASN A 172 -12.18 0.67 -7.27
CA ASN A 172 -11.12 0.36 -8.24
C ASN A 172 -9.75 0.87 -7.77
N GLN A 173 -9.69 2.06 -7.17
CA GLN A 173 -8.45 2.58 -6.61
C GLN A 173 -8.03 1.81 -5.34
N GLY A 174 -8.97 1.42 -4.49
CA GLY A 174 -8.70 0.59 -3.32
C GLY A 174 -8.12 -0.78 -3.68
N ASP A 175 -8.69 -1.46 -4.68
CA ASP A 175 -8.19 -2.74 -5.19
C ASP A 175 -6.78 -2.61 -5.80
N LYS A 176 -6.54 -1.58 -6.61
CA LYS A 176 -5.22 -1.30 -7.17
C LYS A 176 -4.18 -0.98 -6.08
N TYR A 177 -4.55 -0.21 -5.07
CA TYR A 177 -3.70 0.08 -3.92
C TYR A 177 -3.32 -1.20 -3.19
N LEU A 178 -4.29 -2.06 -2.83
CA LEU A 178 -4.01 -3.32 -2.16
C LEU A 178 -3.05 -4.19 -2.95
N LYS A 179 -3.31 -4.38 -4.24
CA LYS A 179 -2.43 -5.17 -5.12
C LYS A 179 -1.01 -4.63 -5.10
N ALA A 180 -0.84 -3.31 -5.26
CA ALA A 180 0.47 -2.67 -5.22
C ALA A 180 1.15 -2.78 -3.85
N ALA A 181 0.40 -2.57 -2.76
CA ALA A 181 0.92 -2.67 -1.40
C ALA A 181 1.35 -4.10 -1.06
N SER A 182 0.54 -5.10 -1.42
CA SER A 182 0.85 -6.52 -1.24
C SER A 182 2.07 -6.95 -2.05
N GLN A 183 2.18 -6.54 -3.32
CA GLN A 183 3.36 -6.82 -4.15
C GLN A 183 4.63 -6.20 -3.57
N ASN A 184 4.56 -4.94 -3.13
CA ASN A 184 5.69 -4.27 -2.49
C ASN A 184 6.08 -4.98 -1.18
N PHE A 185 5.10 -5.39 -0.38
CA PHE A 185 5.33 -6.11 0.86
C PHE A 185 5.95 -7.49 0.60
N GLU A 186 5.45 -8.24 -0.37
CA GLU A 186 6.02 -9.52 -0.82
C GLU A 186 7.49 -9.38 -1.24
N PHE A 187 7.78 -8.38 -2.08
CA PHE A 187 9.15 -8.08 -2.49
C PHE A 187 10.05 -7.72 -1.30
N LEU A 188 9.55 -6.87 -0.40
CA LEU A 188 10.24 -6.48 0.83
C LEU A 188 10.36 -7.61 1.86
N ILE A 189 9.65 -8.72 1.72
CA ILE A 189 9.84 -9.89 2.56
C ILE A 189 10.87 -10.85 1.95
N LEU A 190 10.93 -10.94 0.62
CA LEU A 190 11.78 -11.90 -0.11
C LEU A 190 13.24 -11.46 -0.26
N LEU A 191 13.53 -10.16 -0.20
CA LEU A 191 14.90 -9.64 -0.24
C LEU A 191 15.67 -10.01 1.05
N ASN A 192 16.85 -10.61 0.92
CA ASN A 192 17.78 -10.84 2.04
C ASN A 192 18.99 -9.90 1.87
N TYR A 193 19.17 -8.96 2.80
CA TYR A 193 20.39 -8.16 2.84
C TYR A 193 21.43 -8.77 3.79
N PRO A 194 22.73 -8.73 3.45
CA PRO A 194 23.78 -9.10 4.38
C PRO A 194 23.71 -8.18 5.62
N GLY A 195 23.62 -8.77 6.82
CA GLY A 195 23.49 -8.04 8.09
C GLY A 195 22.05 -7.90 8.61
N ASP A 196 21.03 -8.20 7.79
CA ASP A 196 19.60 -8.05 8.14
C ASP A 196 19.06 -9.22 8.99
N GLU A 197 19.86 -10.28 9.17
CA GLU A 197 19.54 -11.34 10.13
C GLU A 197 19.30 -10.69 11.50
N GLN A 198 18.26 -11.12 12.24
CA GLN A 198 18.25 -10.85 13.68
C GLN A 198 19.58 -11.35 14.21
N ILE A 199 20.49 -10.41 14.48
CA ILE A 199 21.83 -10.65 15.01
C ILE A 199 21.70 -11.81 15.98
N GLN A 200 22.38 -12.92 15.66
CA GLN A 200 22.58 -14.05 16.57
C GLN A 200 22.58 -13.50 17.98
N LYS A 201 21.61 -13.93 18.81
CA LYS A 201 21.46 -13.53 20.23
C LYS A 201 22.84 -13.11 20.74
N LYS A 202 23.03 -11.79 20.98
CA LYS A 202 24.28 -11.15 21.38
C LYS A 202 25.26 -12.19 21.90
N HIS A 203 26.27 -12.57 21.09
CA HIS A 203 27.18 -13.68 21.44
C HIS A 203 27.52 -13.57 22.92
N GLN A 204 27.07 -14.54 23.71
CA GLN A 204 27.34 -14.51 25.14
C GLN A 204 28.87 -14.51 25.29
N ASN A 205 29.39 -13.69 26.20
CA ASN A 205 30.83 -13.62 26.45
C ASN A 205 31.41 -15.05 26.57
N LEU A 206 32.60 -15.29 26.00
CA LEU A 206 33.26 -16.60 25.94
C LEU A 206 33.21 -17.39 27.27
N LYS A 207 33.29 -16.67 28.41
CA LYS A 207 33.14 -17.22 29.76
C LYS A 207 31.78 -17.86 30.03
N VAL A 208 30.69 -17.28 29.53
CA VAL A 208 29.32 -17.76 29.69
C VAL A 208 29.09 -19.00 28.80
N SER A 209 29.56 -18.97 27.55
CA SER A 209 29.50 -20.14 26.67
C SER A 209 30.33 -21.32 27.19
N LEU A 210 31.49 -21.08 27.80
CA LEU A 210 32.29 -22.12 28.47
C LEU A 210 31.57 -22.72 29.67
N ARG A 211 30.91 -21.92 30.51
CA ARG A 211 30.12 -22.42 31.66
C ARG A 211 28.93 -23.26 31.21
N GLN A 212 28.22 -22.87 30.17
CA GLN A 212 27.09 -23.63 29.63
C GLN A 212 27.52 -24.97 28.99
N LYS A 213 28.68 -24.98 28.34
CA LYS A 213 29.27 -26.22 27.79
C LYS A 213 29.73 -27.16 28.90
N GLN A 214 30.26 -26.61 29.99
CA GLN A 214 30.64 -27.37 31.20
C GLN A 214 29.44 -27.89 31.99
N SER A 215 28.30 -27.19 31.96
CA SER A 215 27.05 -27.63 32.59
C SER A 215 26.23 -28.62 31.74
N GLY A 216 26.78 -29.12 30.62
CA GLY A 216 26.14 -30.11 29.77
C GLY A 216 24.91 -29.63 28.99
N GLN A 217 24.67 -28.32 28.91
CA GLN A 217 23.60 -27.79 28.06
C GLN A 217 24.06 -27.85 26.59
N ILE A 218 23.49 -28.79 25.84
CA ILE A 218 23.68 -28.88 24.40
C ILE A 218 22.93 -27.69 23.78
N ILE A 219 23.68 -26.68 23.36
CA ILE A 219 23.14 -25.60 22.54
C ILE A 219 22.98 -26.17 21.14
N ASP A 220 21.75 -26.56 20.80
CA ASP A 220 21.38 -26.89 19.43
C ASP A 220 21.49 -25.62 18.57
N THR A 221 22.63 -25.47 17.90
CA THR A 221 22.90 -24.37 16.96
C THR A 221 22.40 -24.70 15.55
N ASN A 222 21.83 -25.89 15.33
CA ASN A 222 21.37 -26.35 14.03
C ASN A 222 19.85 -26.18 13.84
N SER A 223 19.04 -26.22 14.90
CA SER A 223 17.58 -26.01 14.79
C SER A 223 17.13 -24.54 14.70
N GLU A 224 17.97 -23.56 15.06
CA GLU A 224 17.65 -22.12 14.92
C GLU A 224 17.93 -21.57 13.51
N ARG A 225 18.60 -22.32 12.60
CA ARG A 225 18.85 -21.88 11.21
C ARG A 225 17.59 -21.86 10.33
N SER A 226 16.51 -22.50 10.77
CA SER A 226 15.21 -22.49 10.09
C SER A 226 14.19 -21.68 10.87
N LEU A 227 14.45 -20.39 11.11
CA LEU A 227 13.42 -19.42 11.53
C LEU A 227 12.51 -19.07 10.34
N SER A 228 11.90 -20.07 9.70
CA SER A 228 10.83 -19.83 8.74
C SER A 228 9.60 -19.38 9.53
N LYS A 229 9.34 -18.07 9.57
CA LYS A 229 8.05 -17.57 10.04
C LYS A 229 7.12 -17.55 8.84
N THR A 230 5.98 -18.22 8.98
CA THR A 230 4.87 -18.06 8.04
C THR A 230 4.15 -16.77 8.42
N TRP A 231 4.18 -15.79 7.53
CA TRP A 231 3.40 -14.58 7.66
C TRP A 231 1.99 -14.87 7.14
N GLU A 232 1.00 -14.54 7.96
CA GLU A 232 -0.39 -14.56 7.53
C GLU A 232 -0.55 -13.68 6.30
N GLY A 233 -1.16 -14.23 5.26
CA GLY A 233 -1.51 -13.49 4.07
C GLY A 233 -2.44 -12.31 4.39
N VAL A 234 -2.45 -11.33 3.51
CA VAL A 234 -3.32 -10.17 3.64
C VAL A 234 -4.73 -10.62 3.28
N GLN A 235 -5.70 -10.32 4.13
CA GLN A 235 -7.11 -10.55 3.79
C GLN A 235 -7.50 -9.61 2.64
N LEU A 236 -7.89 -10.18 1.51
CA LEU A 236 -8.31 -9.41 0.33
C LEU A 236 -9.71 -8.82 0.50
N GLU A 237 -10.46 -9.27 1.51
CA GLU A 237 -11.82 -8.82 1.84
C GLU A 237 -11.86 -7.52 2.68
N MET A 238 -10.72 -6.85 2.91
CA MET A 238 -10.69 -5.61 3.71
C MET A 238 -11.53 -4.46 3.11
N PHE A 239 -11.78 -4.51 1.80
CA PHE A 239 -12.70 -3.63 1.09
C PHE A 239 -13.93 -4.46 0.76
N THR A 240 -14.82 -4.62 1.75
CA THR A 240 -16.00 -5.46 1.58
C THR A 240 -16.88 -4.92 0.45
N ILE A 241 -17.15 -5.81 -0.51
CA ILE A 241 -18.10 -5.71 -1.63
C ILE A 241 -19.52 -5.32 -1.18
N GLY A 242 -19.81 -5.32 0.12
CA GLY A 242 -21.10 -4.89 0.70
C GLY A 242 -21.50 -3.44 0.37
N ASP A 243 -20.56 -2.58 -0.02
CA ASP A 243 -20.88 -1.23 -0.52
C ASP A 243 -21.44 -1.21 -1.97
N ARG A 244 -21.38 -2.32 -2.73
CA ARG A 244 -21.98 -2.44 -4.06
C ARG A 244 -23.50 -2.64 -4.04
N ILE A 245 -24.09 -3.05 -2.91
CA ILE A 245 -25.54 -3.30 -2.83
C ILE A 245 -26.24 -2.04 -2.34
N ILE A 246 -26.41 -1.07 -3.25
CA ILE A 246 -27.46 -0.07 -3.09
C ILE A 246 -28.72 -0.68 -3.68
N GLN A 247 -29.62 -1.18 -2.82
CA GLN A 247 -30.97 -1.49 -3.27
C GLN A 247 -31.69 -0.18 -3.58
N TYR A 248 -31.80 0.12 -4.87
CA TYR A 248 -32.59 1.22 -5.37
C TYR A 248 -34.07 0.99 -5.07
N ASN A 249 -34.64 1.86 -4.25
CA ASN A 249 -36.09 1.98 -4.15
C ASN A 249 -36.44 3.47 -4.01
N TRP A 250 -36.20 4.23 -5.08
CA TRP A 250 -36.80 5.55 -5.22
C TRP A 250 -38.29 5.36 -5.53
N GLN A 251 -39.07 5.01 -4.52
CA GLN A 251 -40.51 5.00 -4.64
C GLN A 251 -41.00 6.45 -4.66
N ILE A 252 -41.05 7.03 -5.86
CA ILE A 252 -41.66 8.34 -6.13
C ILE A 252 -43.18 8.34 -5.78
N ASN A 253 -43.78 7.16 -5.50
CA ASN A 253 -45.22 6.99 -5.30
C ASN A 253 -45.66 6.48 -3.90
N GLN A 254 -44.98 6.81 -2.80
CA GLN A 254 -45.46 6.44 -1.45
C GLN A 254 -45.46 7.56 -0.39
N VAL A 255 -45.44 8.83 -0.80
CA VAL A 255 -45.75 9.94 0.10
C VAL A 255 -46.97 10.67 -0.44
N ILE A 256 -48.14 10.01 -0.41
CA ILE A 256 -49.51 10.56 -0.25
C ILE A 256 -50.46 9.35 -0.34
N LYS A 257 -50.71 8.71 0.81
CA LYS A 257 -52.04 8.25 1.25
C LYS A 257 -51.98 8.20 2.78
N VAL A 258 -52.20 9.34 3.39
CA VAL A 258 -52.81 9.42 4.73
C VAL A 258 -54.30 9.63 4.40
N ASP A 259 -55.21 8.74 4.80
CA ASP A 259 -55.77 8.73 6.16
C ASP A 259 -56.66 7.47 6.40
N PRO A 260 -57.34 7.27 7.57
CA PRO A 260 -56.95 6.32 8.61
C PRO A 260 -58.02 5.22 8.88
N LYS A 261 -57.69 4.32 9.81
CA LYS A 261 -58.51 3.24 10.42
C LYS A 261 -58.43 1.88 9.72
N ASP A 262 -57.61 0.98 10.26
CA ASP A 262 -58.13 -0.10 11.10
C ASP A 262 -56.97 -0.98 11.60
N ALA A 263 -56.67 -0.83 12.89
CA ALA A 263 -56.00 -1.86 13.64
C ALA A 263 -56.97 -3.03 13.81
N LYS A 264 -56.61 -4.21 13.31
CA LYS A 264 -56.92 -5.51 13.95
C LYS A 264 -56.23 -6.66 13.23
N ASN A 265 -55.31 -7.29 13.97
CA ASN A 265 -55.04 -8.72 14.05
C ASN A 265 -54.93 -9.55 12.76
N LYS A 266 -53.73 -10.07 12.51
CA LYS A 266 -53.46 -11.53 12.37
C LYS A 266 -51.97 -11.82 12.18
N ALA A 267 -51.34 -12.44 13.19
CA ALA A 267 -50.43 -13.57 12.94
C ALA A 267 -51.30 -14.78 12.55
N PRO A 268 -50.83 -15.80 11.78
CA PRO A 268 -49.58 -16.54 11.93
C PRO A 268 -48.89 -16.75 10.54
N GLU A 269 -47.81 -17.50 10.28
CA GLU A 269 -47.41 -18.83 10.74
C GLU A 269 -46.03 -19.17 10.14
N ALA A 270 -45.27 -20.01 10.84
CA ALA A 270 -43.95 -20.49 10.41
C ALA A 270 -44.06 -21.46 9.22
N LYS A 271 -43.24 -21.28 8.18
CA LYS A 271 -42.98 -22.31 7.15
C LYS A 271 -41.53 -22.78 7.21
N LYS A 272 -41.38 -24.08 7.47
CA LYS A 272 -40.16 -24.88 7.26
C LYS A 272 -39.82 -25.02 5.76
N PRO A 273 -38.57 -25.35 5.42
CA PRO A 273 -38.01 -25.15 4.08
C PRO A 273 -38.41 -26.26 3.11
N ALA A 274 -38.68 -25.89 1.86
CA ALA A 274 -38.79 -26.81 0.75
C ALA A 274 -37.46 -26.86 -0.02
N ALA A 275 -36.98 -28.07 -0.23
CA ALA A 275 -35.78 -28.41 -0.97
C ALA A 275 -35.95 -28.22 -2.49
N GLY A 276 -34.82 -27.99 -3.18
CA GLY A 276 -34.61 -28.39 -4.56
C GLY A 276 -34.86 -27.33 -5.62
N GLY A 277 -33.81 -26.59 -6.00
CA GLY A 277 -33.84 -25.69 -7.15
C GLY A 277 -32.44 -25.21 -7.57
N LYS A 278 -31.75 -26.05 -8.35
CA LYS A 278 -30.61 -25.78 -9.25
C LYS A 278 -29.57 -24.75 -8.75
N GLN A 279 -28.50 -25.27 -8.14
CA GLN A 279 -27.22 -24.56 -8.01
C GLN A 279 -26.69 -24.23 -9.41
N GLN A 280 -26.71 -22.95 -9.74
CA GLN A 280 -25.81 -22.37 -10.73
C GLN A 280 -24.37 -22.61 -10.29
N GLU A 281 -23.50 -22.76 -11.30
CA GLU A 281 -22.08 -23.04 -11.17
C GLU A 281 -21.44 -22.37 -9.95
N ILE A 282 -20.81 -23.22 -9.13
CA ILE A 282 -19.94 -22.79 -8.05
C ILE A 282 -18.78 -22.04 -8.70
N GLU A 283 -18.87 -20.71 -8.74
CA GLU A 283 -17.70 -19.85 -8.89
C GLU A 283 -16.67 -20.33 -7.87
N LYS A 284 -15.45 -20.61 -8.36
CA LYS A 284 -14.32 -21.03 -7.52
C LYS A 284 -14.24 -20.12 -6.29
N PRO A 285 -13.92 -20.65 -5.10
CA PRO A 285 -13.78 -19.81 -3.92
C PRO A 285 -12.78 -18.69 -4.23
N VAL A 286 -13.26 -17.45 -4.22
CA VAL A 286 -12.42 -16.26 -4.29
C VAL A 286 -11.41 -16.43 -3.17
N GLN A 287 -10.12 -16.49 -3.51
CA GLN A 287 -9.06 -16.58 -2.50
C GLN A 287 -9.23 -15.37 -1.57
N THR A 288 -9.65 -15.62 -0.33
CA THR A 288 -9.96 -14.59 0.65
C THR A 288 -8.70 -14.00 1.29
N SER A 289 -7.54 -14.60 1.01
CA SER A 289 -6.23 -14.18 1.46
C SER A 289 -5.15 -14.45 0.43
N THR A 290 -4.09 -13.63 0.45
CA THR A 290 -2.87 -13.94 -0.29
C THR A 290 -2.17 -15.17 0.29
N THR A 291 -1.36 -15.85 -0.53
CA THR A 291 -0.62 -17.05 -0.11
C THR A 291 0.25 -16.72 1.11
N PRO A 292 0.21 -17.51 2.20
CA PRO A 292 1.05 -17.27 3.35
C PRO A 292 2.53 -17.31 2.97
N LEU A 293 3.26 -16.24 3.27
CA LEU A 293 4.66 -16.06 2.88
C LEU A 293 5.56 -16.68 3.94
N LYS A 294 6.48 -17.55 3.54
CA LYS A 294 7.55 -18.03 4.43
C LYS A 294 8.76 -17.13 4.28
N SER A 295 9.21 -16.52 5.37
CA SER A 295 10.49 -15.79 5.36
C SER A 295 11.23 -15.92 6.68
N PHE A 296 12.45 -15.37 6.71
CA PHE A 296 13.26 -15.25 7.90
C PHE A 296 12.64 -14.25 8.91
N LYS A 297 13.21 -14.12 10.12
CA LYS A 297 12.91 -13.02 11.05
C LYS A 297 14.03 -11.99 10.97
N THR A 298 13.81 -10.93 10.20
CA THR A 298 14.72 -9.77 10.11
C THR A 298 14.07 -8.53 10.73
N PHE A 299 14.86 -7.56 11.18
CA PHE A 299 14.34 -6.26 11.65
C PHE A 299 13.55 -5.56 10.53
N ARG A 300 14.04 -5.67 9.30
CA ARG A 300 13.37 -5.13 8.12
C ARG A 300 12.00 -5.72 7.88
N GLN A 301 11.84 -7.05 7.96
CA GLN A 301 10.53 -7.69 7.77
C GLN A 301 9.52 -7.33 8.86
N ILE A 302 9.98 -7.10 10.11
CA ILE A 302 9.11 -6.64 11.20
C ILE A 302 8.63 -5.21 10.93
N SER A 303 9.55 -4.32 10.57
CA SER A 303 9.24 -2.93 10.23
C SER A 303 8.35 -2.84 8.99
N ALA A 304 8.69 -3.56 7.90
CA ALA A 304 7.87 -3.66 6.70
C ALA A 304 6.45 -4.18 7.01
N LYS A 305 6.32 -5.18 7.91
CA LYS A 305 5.00 -5.66 8.35
C LYS A 305 4.25 -4.55 9.08
N HIS A 306 4.87 -3.93 10.07
CA HIS A 306 4.23 -2.88 10.87
C HIS A 306 3.70 -1.77 9.96
N GLU A 307 4.54 -1.27 9.06
CA GLU A 307 4.18 -0.19 8.14
C GLU A 307 3.14 -0.63 7.12
N PHE A 308 3.23 -1.86 6.59
CA PHE A 308 2.23 -2.39 5.67
C PHE A 308 0.84 -2.38 6.31
N PHE A 309 0.68 -2.98 7.49
CA PHE A 309 -0.62 -3.02 8.16
C PHE A 309 -1.10 -1.64 8.59
N ARG A 310 -0.19 -0.77 9.03
CA ARG A 310 -0.50 0.63 9.36
C ARG A 310 -1.04 1.37 8.13
N SER A 311 -0.27 1.39 7.04
CA SER A 311 -0.63 2.05 5.79
C SER A 311 -1.94 1.51 5.20
N VAL A 312 -2.19 0.19 5.26
CA VAL A 312 -3.46 -0.41 4.83
C VAL A 312 -4.62 0.04 5.70
N ASN A 313 -4.47 0.01 7.03
CA ASN A 313 -5.52 0.45 7.95
C ASN A 313 -5.86 1.94 7.76
N GLU A 314 -4.84 2.80 7.63
CA GLU A 314 -5.02 4.24 7.39
C GLU A 314 -5.76 4.46 6.06
N PHE A 315 -5.39 3.72 5.00
CA PHE A 315 -6.09 3.81 3.72
C PHE A 315 -7.55 3.35 3.81
N VAL A 316 -7.85 2.26 4.53
CA VAL A 316 -9.22 1.78 4.74
C VAL A 316 -10.06 2.81 5.50
N ILE A 317 -9.50 3.47 6.51
CA ILE A 317 -10.18 4.54 7.25
C ILE A 317 -10.52 5.69 6.29
N GLU A 318 -9.57 6.12 5.47
CA GLU A 318 -9.81 7.22 4.53
C GLU A 318 -10.83 6.82 3.45
N TYR A 319 -10.73 5.62 2.90
CA TYR A 319 -11.72 5.06 1.98
C TYR A 319 -13.14 5.12 2.56
N LYS A 320 -13.33 4.65 3.81
CA LYS A 320 -14.65 4.66 4.47
C LYS A 320 -15.18 6.07 4.65
N LYS A 321 -14.34 7.01 5.08
CA LYS A 321 -14.73 8.43 5.19
C LYS A 321 -15.21 8.99 3.86
N GLN A 322 -14.55 8.69 2.76
CA GLN A 322 -14.95 9.15 1.42
C GLN A 322 -16.29 8.55 0.98
N VAL A 323 -16.50 7.26 1.25
CA VAL A 323 -17.78 6.58 0.97
C VAL A 323 -18.91 7.20 1.79
N ASP A 324 -18.74 7.35 3.10
CA ASP A 324 -19.75 7.92 4.00
C ASP A 324 -20.07 9.37 3.64
N TYR A 325 -19.04 10.19 3.39
CA TYR A 325 -19.20 11.55 2.89
C TYR A 325 -20.05 11.59 1.62
N THR A 326 -19.78 10.69 0.67
CA THR A 326 -20.53 10.62 -0.59
C THR A 326 -21.99 10.21 -0.37
N LYS A 327 -22.25 9.21 0.49
CA LYS A 327 -23.62 8.81 0.87
C LYS A 327 -24.39 10.01 1.43
N ASP A 328 -23.78 10.73 2.37
CA ASP A 328 -24.42 11.86 3.05
C ASP A 328 -24.67 13.05 2.11
N GLN A 329 -23.70 13.41 1.27
CA GLN A 329 -23.85 14.53 0.35
C GLN A 329 -24.92 14.25 -0.72
N ILE A 330 -24.93 13.05 -1.31
CA ILE A 330 -25.91 12.70 -2.33
C ILE A 330 -27.32 12.62 -1.72
N LYS A 331 -27.45 12.05 -0.52
CA LYS A 331 -28.70 12.06 0.24
C LYS A 331 -29.18 13.48 0.49
N LEU A 332 -28.31 14.36 0.98
CA LEU A 332 -28.65 15.77 1.23
C LEU A 332 -29.14 16.50 -0.03
N LEU A 333 -28.49 16.27 -1.18
CA LEU A 333 -28.90 16.85 -2.46
C LEU A 333 -30.27 16.33 -2.89
N SER A 334 -30.50 15.02 -2.81
CA SER A 334 -31.80 14.41 -3.15
C SER A 334 -32.94 14.93 -2.26
N GLU A 335 -32.72 15.03 -0.94
CA GLU A 335 -33.71 15.54 0.01
C GLU A 335 -34.06 17.01 -0.25
N ARG A 336 -33.08 17.83 -0.66
CA ARG A 336 -33.31 19.24 -1.02
C ARG A 336 -34.23 19.35 -2.23
N GLU A 337 -34.07 18.48 -3.21
CA GLU A 337 -34.88 18.46 -4.42
C GLU A 337 -36.31 17.94 -4.15
N LEU A 338 -36.45 16.91 -3.32
CA LEU A 338 -37.78 16.44 -2.89
C LEU A 338 -38.53 17.49 -2.07
N LYS A 339 -37.84 18.19 -1.16
CA LYS A 339 -38.43 19.33 -0.41
C LYS A 339 -38.86 20.47 -1.34
N PHE A 340 -38.09 20.71 -2.40
CA PHE A 340 -38.47 21.69 -3.40
C PHE A 340 -39.73 21.25 -4.16
N GLN A 341 -39.77 20.01 -4.64
CA GLN A 341 -40.91 19.45 -5.36
C GLN A 341 -42.21 19.58 -4.56
N PHE A 342 -42.16 19.27 -3.26
CA PHE A 342 -43.32 19.43 -2.38
C PHE A 342 -43.81 20.89 -2.32
N LYS A 343 -42.90 21.86 -2.18
CA LYS A 343 -43.26 23.29 -2.19
C LYS A 343 -43.78 23.73 -3.56
N TRP A 344 -43.22 23.19 -4.62
CA TRP A 344 -43.63 23.47 -6.00
C TRP A 344 -45.07 23.02 -6.26
N GLU A 345 -45.40 21.79 -5.87
CA GLU A 345 -46.77 21.24 -5.97
C GLU A 345 -47.78 22.03 -5.13
N GLN A 346 -47.41 22.44 -3.92
CA GLN A 346 -48.24 23.34 -3.10
C GLN A 346 -48.48 24.69 -3.80
N SER A 347 -47.46 25.26 -4.42
CA SER A 347 -47.58 26.54 -5.12
C SER A 347 -48.54 26.41 -6.31
N ILE A 348 -48.43 25.31 -7.05
CA ILE A 348 -49.35 24.98 -8.14
C ILE A 348 -50.78 24.78 -7.65
N ALA A 349 -50.98 24.06 -6.55
CA ALA A 349 -52.31 23.80 -6.00
C ALA A 349 -53.00 25.05 -5.45
N SER A 350 -52.23 26.12 -5.20
CA SER A 350 -52.74 27.42 -4.75
C SER A 350 -53.11 28.39 -5.88
N LEU A 351 -52.77 28.06 -7.13
CA LEU A 351 -53.21 28.76 -8.35
C LEU A 351 -54.61 28.29 -8.76
#